data_AF-M3TQY6-F1
#
_entry.id   AF-M3TQY6-F1
#
_cell.length_a   1.000
_cell.length_b   1.000
_cell.length_c   1.000
_cell.angle_alpha   90.00
_cell.angle_beta   90.00
_cell.angle_gamma   90.00
#
_symmetry.space_group_name_H-M   'P 1'
#
loop_
_entity.id
_entity.type
_entity.pdbx_description
1 polymer ?
#
loop_
_entity_poly.entity_id
_entity_poly.type
_entity_poly.pdbx_seq_one_letter_code
_entity_poly.pdbx_strand_id
1 'polypeptide(L)'
;MPPPPPGGFGFRPAAPVINGLVDTLPKPKSKVKNFMWQKMNDKNLSGTLFTKLDTLDKTKQKLDLSLIEAAFKVPEKVKPVADAAPKETKKQGPICILDAKNNQTFTILLKGFKNKTPEEVCAAINSVDQTVFEETSTIKTMLKALEDAKEEIGQVEEHIKEKGTDNLGSAEMFVHALNGVSNITLKLNSFQSKMELPVKLEEVGPNIKHVIKASNQLLDSKKFIHLMEVILLMGNFLNSGTAKGNVAGFKFETLNKTLDTKTGDNKRTLLHIIQEYAAEKLKEEVDGWQNEVTEIPLAAKVPGAQFESDIKSLEKMYNDIQTAVGKIPEDGSKFHPIMKKFLEETRGKLDAVAKDFAEMNEIYKKAIQYMALDIAKPPPPEEFFTTLSTFISNWNRVTEENKKLQAQREKEAKKAEAAAAKKAGKKKTSLAPIPGEEGNMVKGRRQNPLAMEAAANVGGLKKTGFTFKKKTTKVLKTMDI
;
A
#
# COMPACT_ATOMS: atom_id res chain seq x y z
N MET A 1 -58.42 35.91 20.75
CA MET A 1 -57.70 35.01 19.81
C MET A 1 -57.51 35.76 18.51
N PRO A 2 -56.28 35.94 18.00
CA PRO A 2 -56.10 36.32 16.60
C PRO A 2 -56.26 35.06 15.73
N PRO A 3 -56.76 35.18 14.48
CA PRO A 3 -57.00 34.03 13.62
C PRO A 3 -55.68 33.42 13.11
N PRO A 4 -55.62 32.09 12.86
CA PRO A 4 -54.44 31.45 12.31
C PRO A 4 -54.23 31.87 10.83
N PRO A 5 -52.97 31.99 10.36
CA PRO A 5 -52.68 32.39 8.99
C PRO A 5 -53.19 31.35 7.97
N PRO A 6 -53.67 31.79 6.78
CA PRO A 6 -54.14 30.89 5.73
C PRO A 6 -53.05 29.93 5.26
N GLY A 7 -53.41 28.65 5.13
CA GLY A 7 -52.55 27.59 4.66
C GLY A 7 -51.93 27.90 3.30
N GLY A 8 -50.63 28.19 3.30
CA GLY A 8 -49.82 28.24 2.10
C GLY A 8 -49.63 26.84 1.56
N PHE A 9 -50.26 26.53 0.42
CA PHE A 9 -49.87 25.43 -0.44
C PHE A 9 -48.40 25.61 -0.79
N GLY A 10 -47.53 24.88 -0.08
CA GLY A 10 -46.11 24.83 -0.37
C GLY A 10 -45.93 24.21 -1.75
N PHE A 11 -45.67 25.06 -2.75
CA PHE A 11 -45.02 24.64 -3.97
C PHE A 11 -43.68 24.01 -3.57
N ARG A 12 -43.63 22.67 -3.58
CA ARG A 12 -42.35 21.97 -3.58
C ARG A 12 -41.66 22.36 -4.90
N PRO A 13 -40.45 22.95 -4.87
CA PRO A 13 -39.69 23.16 -6.10
C PRO A 13 -39.54 21.81 -6.78
N ALA A 14 -39.88 21.73 -8.07
CA ALA A 14 -39.56 20.56 -8.87
C ALA A 14 -38.06 20.29 -8.75
N ALA A 15 -37.69 19.04 -8.46
CA ALA A 15 -36.28 18.65 -8.45
C ALA A 15 -35.69 19.02 -9.82
N PRO A 16 -34.51 19.68 -9.88
CA PRO A 16 -33.91 20.03 -11.14
C PRO A 16 -33.68 18.76 -11.95
N VAL A 17 -34.26 18.71 -13.15
CA VAL A 17 -34.03 17.60 -14.09
C VAL A 17 -32.60 17.74 -14.60
N ILE A 18 -31.66 17.05 -13.95
CA ILE A 18 -30.28 16.97 -14.41
C ILE A 18 -30.28 16.09 -15.67
N ASN A 19 -29.99 16.70 -16.83
CA ASN A 19 -29.93 16.07 -18.16
C ASN A 19 -31.23 15.34 -18.60
N GLY A 20 -32.28 16.10 -18.90
CA GLY A 20 -33.55 15.59 -19.48
C GLY A 20 -33.45 14.93 -20.87
N LEU A 21 -32.24 14.65 -21.35
CA LEU A 21 -31.95 14.02 -22.64
C LEU A 21 -31.90 12.49 -22.56
N VAL A 22 -31.67 11.90 -21.39
CA VAL A 22 -31.60 10.44 -21.22
C VAL A 22 -32.98 9.79 -21.38
N ASP A 23 -34.05 10.48 -20.97
CA ASP A 23 -35.44 10.02 -21.11
C ASP A 23 -35.98 10.08 -22.55
N THR A 24 -35.16 10.55 -23.52
CA THR A 24 -35.56 10.74 -24.92
C THR A 24 -34.95 9.72 -25.91
N LEU A 25 -34.33 8.65 -25.41
CA LEU A 25 -33.80 7.57 -26.26
C LEU A 25 -34.92 6.61 -26.69
N PRO A 26 -34.95 6.18 -27.98
CA PRO A 26 -35.92 5.20 -28.43
C PRO A 26 -35.65 3.83 -27.79
N LYS A 27 -36.72 3.10 -27.46
CA LYS A 27 -36.61 1.73 -26.95
C LYS A 27 -36.17 0.77 -28.06
N PRO A 28 -35.33 -0.25 -27.75
CA PRO A 28 -34.97 -1.29 -28.72
C PRO A 28 -36.21 -1.99 -29.29
N LYS A 29 -36.17 -2.36 -30.58
CA LYS A 29 -37.26 -3.09 -31.26
C LYS A 29 -37.25 -4.58 -30.93
N SER A 30 -36.08 -5.13 -30.60
CA SER A 30 -35.84 -6.52 -30.25
C SER A 30 -35.42 -6.65 -28.78
N LYS A 31 -35.62 -7.83 -28.17
CA LYS A 31 -35.03 -8.12 -26.86
C LYS A 31 -33.51 -8.09 -26.96
N VAL A 32 -32.85 -7.23 -26.20
CA VAL A 32 -31.39 -7.14 -26.09
C VAL A 32 -30.92 -7.60 -24.70
N LYS A 33 -29.65 -7.99 -24.58
CA LYS A 33 -29.06 -8.27 -23.26
C LYS A 33 -29.00 -7.00 -22.41
N ASN A 34 -29.39 -7.11 -21.14
CA ASN A 34 -29.38 -5.99 -20.20
C ASN A 34 -27.96 -5.69 -19.69
N PHE A 35 -27.62 -4.41 -19.59
CA PHE A 35 -26.40 -3.94 -18.93
C PHE A 35 -26.66 -3.76 -17.43
N MET A 36 -25.91 -4.47 -16.58
CA MET A 36 -26.08 -4.50 -15.12
C MET A 36 -25.28 -3.40 -14.41
N TRP A 37 -25.55 -2.13 -14.73
CA TRP A 37 -24.93 -1.01 -14.00
C TRP A 37 -25.57 -0.77 -12.63
N GLN A 38 -24.87 -0.07 -11.74
CA GLN A 38 -25.42 0.41 -10.48
C GLN A 38 -25.82 1.87 -10.60
N LYS A 39 -27.09 2.19 -10.33
CA LYS A 39 -27.63 3.55 -10.39
C LYS A 39 -27.05 4.40 -9.24
N MET A 40 -26.50 5.57 -9.57
CA MET A 40 -26.11 6.58 -8.58
C MET A 40 -27.36 7.25 -7.99
N ASN A 41 -27.35 7.57 -6.70
CA ASN A 41 -28.43 8.33 -6.06
C ASN A 41 -28.44 9.77 -6.60
N ASP A 42 -29.62 10.25 -6.99
CA ASP A 42 -29.78 11.57 -7.61
C ASP A 42 -29.30 12.72 -6.70
N LYS A 43 -29.33 12.55 -5.37
CA LYS A 43 -28.81 13.52 -4.40
C LYS A 43 -27.29 13.71 -4.47
N ASN A 44 -26.57 12.72 -4.99
CA ASN A 44 -25.11 12.71 -5.08
C ASN A 44 -24.60 13.18 -6.45
N LEU A 45 -25.49 13.56 -7.38
CA LEU A 45 -25.12 14.01 -8.72
C LEU A 45 -24.50 15.41 -8.73
N SER A 46 -24.89 16.29 -7.79
CA SER A 46 -24.44 17.68 -7.76
C SER A 46 -22.92 17.77 -7.59
N GLY A 47 -22.25 18.56 -8.44
CA GLY A 47 -20.79 18.75 -8.40
C GLY A 47 -19.96 17.63 -9.03
N THR A 48 -20.60 16.58 -9.56
CA THR A 48 -19.91 15.49 -10.25
C THR A 48 -19.61 15.83 -11.71
N LEU A 49 -18.87 14.96 -12.41
CA LEU A 49 -18.64 15.11 -13.85
C LEU A 49 -19.97 15.05 -14.65
N PHE A 50 -20.98 14.34 -14.14
CA PHE A 50 -22.24 14.10 -14.85
C PHE A 50 -23.08 15.37 -15.04
N THR A 51 -22.90 16.37 -14.17
CA THR A 51 -23.54 17.70 -14.33
C THR A 51 -22.83 18.59 -15.35
N LYS A 52 -21.69 18.15 -15.90
CA LYS A 52 -20.89 18.90 -16.89
C LYS A 52 -20.94 18.28 -18.29
N LEU A 53 -21.83 17.32 -18.54
CA LEU A 53 -21.98 16.63 -19.84
C LEU A 53 -22.88 17.42 -20.80
N ASP A 54 -22.42 18.58 -21.24
CA ASP A 54 -23.14 19.51 -22.13
C ASP A 54 -23.17 19.09 -23.62
N THR A 55 -22.30 18.16 -24.05
CA THR A 55 -22.25 17.65 -25.43
C THR A 55 -23.04 16.35 -25.66
N LEU A 56 -23.91 15.96 -24.74
CA LEU A 56 -24.63 14.68 -24.81
C LEU A 56 -25.51 14.57 -26.06
N ASP A 57 -26.14 15.67 -26.51
CA ASP A 57 -26.94 15.72 -27.74
C ASP A 57 -26.13 15.41 -29.00
N LYS A 58 -24.94 16.01 -29.11
CA LYS A 58 -24.02 15.74 -30.23
C LYS A 58 -23.54 14.29 -30.23
N THR A 59 -23.40 13.71 -29.05
CA THR A 59 -23.01 12.30 -28.87
C THR A 59 -24.17 11.37 -29.24
N LYS A 60 -25.40 11.69 -28.83
CA LYS A 60 -26.64 10.98 -29.19
C LYS A 60 -26.84 10.91 -30.71
N GLN A 61 -26.60 12.02 -31.43
CA GLN A 61 -26.74 12.06 -32.89
C GLN A 61 -25.74 11.15 -33.62
N LYS A 62 -24.58 10.87 -33.02
CA LYS A 62 -23.56 9.98 -33.57
C LYS A 62 -23.73 8.52 -33.15
N LEU A 63 -24.68 8.23 -32.26
CA LEU A 63 -24.88 6.90 -31.71
C LEU A 63 -25.77 6.06 -32.64
N ASP A 64 -25.18 5.04 -33.27
CA ASP A 64 -25.93 4.09 -34.06
C ASP A 64 -26.61 3.04 -33.15
N LEU A 65 -27.84 3.33 -32.75
CA LEU A 65 -28.65 2.45 -31.92
C LEU A 65 -29.03 1.14 -32.65
N SER A 66 -29.06 1.13 -33.98
CA SER A 66 -29.40 -0.07 -34.76
C SER A 66 -28.25 -1.07 -34.73
N LEU A 67 -27.01 -0.58 -34.85
CA LEU A 67 -25.80 -1.38 -34.69
C LEU A 67 -25.73 -2.00 -33.28
N ILE A 68 -26.01 -1.20 -32.25
CA ILE A 68 -26.01 -1.66 -30.86
C ILE A 68 -27.11 -2.71 -30.64
N GLU A 69 -28.32 -2.46 -31.15
CA GLU A 69 -29.42 -3.43 -31.05
C GLU A 69 -29.06 -4.75 -31.74
N ALA A 70 -28.47 -4.71 -32.94
CA ALA A 70 -28.04 -5.90 -33.66
C ALA A 70 -26.96 -6.69 -32.91
N ALA A 71 -26.00 -6.00 -32.29
CA ALA A 71 -24.90 -6.63 -31.56
C ALA A 71 -25.35 -7.32 -30.26
N PHE A 72 -26.37 -6.79 -29.58
CA PHE A 72 -26.83 -7.28 -28.29
C PHE A 72 -28.19 -8.00 -28.34
N LYS A 73 -28.75 -8.20 -29.53
CA LYS A 73 -30.00 -8.93 -29.75
C LYS A 73 -29.90 -10.33 -29.16
N VAL A 74 -30.86 -10.69 -28.33
CA VAL A 74 -31.02 -12.06 -27.82
C VAL A 74 -31.59 -12.90 -28.97
N PRO A 75 -30.94 -14.02 -29.36
CA PRO A 75 -31.47 -14.91 -30.38
C PRO A 75 -32.87 -15.37 -29.98
N GLU A 76 -33.86 -15.15 -30.84
CA GLU A 76 -35.17 -15.77 -30.66
C GLU A 76 -34.97 -17.28 -30.81
N LYS A 77 -35.20 -18.02 -29.73
CA LYS A 77 -35.34 -19.47 -29.82
C LYS A 77 -36.55 -19.75 -30.69
N VAL A 78 -36.31 -20.21 -31.91
CA VAL A 78 -37.33 -20.84 -32.74
C VAL A 78 -37.88 -22.02 -31.94
N LYS A 79 -39.14 -21.90 -31.48
CA LYS A 79 -39.86 -23.07 -30.98
C LYS A 79 -39.99 -24.04 -32.14
N PRO A 80 -39.60 -25.32 -32.00
CA PRO A 80 -39.94 -26.32 -33.01
C PRO A 80 -41.47 -26.35 -33.14
N VAL A 81 -41.93 -26.32 -34.38
CA VAL A 81 -43.34 -26.57 -34.72
C VAL A 81 -43.63 -28.01 -34.29
N ALA A 82 -44.51 -28.16 -33.31
CA ALA A 82 -45.04 -29.45 -32.93
C ALA A 82 -46.07 -29.87 -33.98
N ASP A 83 -45.72 -30.86 -34.79
CA ASP A 83 -46.70 -31.70 -35.47
C ASP A 83 -47.56 -32.40 -34.41
N ALA A 84 -48.87 -32.43 -34.68
CA ALA A 84 -49.84 -33.06 -33.81
C ALA A 84 -49.67 -34.59 -33.82
N ALA A 85 -49.23 -35.14 -32.69
CA ALA A 85 -49.43 -36.53 -32.30
C ALA A 85 -49.73 -36.59 -30.78
N PRO A 86 -50.54 -37.55 -30.32
CA PRO A 86 -51.42 -37.35 -29.17
C PRO A 86 -50.70 -37.41 -27.82
N LYS A 87 -51.23 -36.60 -26.89
CA LYS A 87 -50.99 -36.58 -25.43
C LYS A 87 -50.13 -37.73 -24.91
N GLU A 88 -48.86 -37.44 -24.66
CA GLU A 88 -48.12 -38.09 -23.57
C GLU A 88 -48.07 -37.16 -22.36
N THR A 89 -48.41 -37.77 -21.24
CA THR A 89 -48.52 -37.27 -19.87
C THR A 89 -47.61 -36.08 -19.55
N LYS A 90 -48.22 -34.99 -19.06
CA LYS A 90 -47.52 -33.99 -18.22
C LYS A 90 -46.84 -34.74 -17.08
N LYS A 91 -45.53 -34.99 -17.18
CA LYS A 91 -44.71 -35.18 -15.97
C LYS A 91 -44.85 -33.88 -15.18
N GLN A 92 -45.40 -33.98 -13.97
CA GLN A 92 -45.39 -32.88 -13.01
C GLN A 92 -43.95 -32.38 -12.90
N GLY A 93 -43.74 -31.08 -13.11
CA GLY A 93 -42.44 -30.47 -12.86
C GLY A 93 -42.03 -30.69 -11.40
N PRO A 94 -40.74 -30.69 -11.08
CA PRO A 94 -40.28 -30.91 -9.72
C PRO A 94 -40.95 -29.91 -8.77
N ILE A 95 -41.27 -30.39 -7.57
CA ILE A 95 -41.92 -29.60 -6.52
C ILE A 95 -40.91 -28.57 -6.02
N CYS A 96 -41.17 -27.29 -6.26
CA CYS A 96 -40.41 -26.17 -5.71
C CYS A 96 -41.11 -25.66 -4.46
N ILE A 97 -40.50 -25.90 -3.30
CA ILE A 97 -40.95 -25.41 -1.99
C ILE A 97 -40.23 -24.12 -1.65
N LEU A 98 -38.96 -24.05 -2.04
CA LEU A 98 -38.15 -22.85 -1.87
C LEU A 98 -38.72 -21.72 -2.73
N ASP A 99 -38.67 -20.49 -2.20
CA ASP A 99 -39.01 -19.31 -2.97
C ASP A 99 -38.07 -19.16 -4.18
N ALA A 100 -38.49 -18.39 -5.19
CA ALA A 100 -37.72 -18.29 -6.43
C ALA A 100 -36.28 -17.75 -6.21
N LYS A 101 -36.07 -16.90 -5.19
CA LYS A 101 -34.78 -16.27 -4.89
C LYS A 101 -33.84 -17.26 -4.20
N ASN A 102 -34.30 -17.96 -3.18
CA ASN A 102 -33.58 -18.97 -2.41
C ASN A 102 -33.30 -20.19 -3.28
N ASN A 103 -34.29 -20.68 -4.04
CA ASN A 103 -34.10 -21.75 -5.01
C ASN A 103 -32.97 -21.40 -6.02
N GLN A 104 -33.01 -20.19 -6.58
CA GLN A 104 -31.96 -19.72 -7.48
C GLN A 104 -30.59 -19.63 -6.79
N THR A 105 -30.54 -19.12 -5.55
CA THR A 105 -29.31 -18.97 -4.78
C THR A 105 -28.66 -20.32 -4.48
N PHE A 106 -29.42 -21.30 -3.97
CA PHE A 106 -28.92 -22.65 -3.72
C PHE A 106 -28.54 -23.39 -5.00
N THR A 107 -29.28 -23.19 -6.10
CA THR A 107 -28.91 -23.74 -7.41
C THR A 107 -27.58 -23.18 -7.91
N ILE A 108 -27.34 -21.87 -7.72
CA ILE A 108 -26.06 -21.24 -8.10
C ILE A 108 -24.93 -21.74 -7.20
N LEU A 109 -25.15 -21.82 -5.88
CA LEU A 109 -24.17 -22.37 -4.93
C LEU A 109 -23.76 -23.79 -5.33
N LEU A 110 -24.72 -24.68 -5.58
CA LEU A 110 -24.45 -26.06 -5.97
C LEU A 110 -23.66 -26.15 -7.28
N LYS A 111 -24.04 -25.36 -8.30
CA LYS A 111 -23.30 -25.29 -9.57
C LYS A 111 -21.86 -24.78 -9.38
N GLY A 112 -21.63 -23.92 -8.39
CA GLY A 112 -20.30 -23.42 -8.04
C GLY A 112 -19.31 -24.51 -7.65
N PHE A 113 -19.79 -25.63 -7.10
CA PHE A 113 -18.96 -26.77 -6.70
C PHE A 113 -18.60 -27.73 -7.85
N LYS A 114 -18.62 -27.26 -9.12
CA LYS A 114 -18.10 -27.97 -10.30
C LYS A 114 -18.65 -29.41 -10.45
N ASN A 115 -19.96 -29.60 -10.30
CA ASN A 115 -20.68 -30.88 -10.37
C ASN A 115 -20.49 -31.84 -9.19
N LYS A 116 -20.06 -31.36 -8.02
CA LYS A 116 -20.14 -32.15 -6.79
C LYS A 116 -21.59 -32.39 -6.38
N THR A 117 -21.84 -33.56 -5.78
CA THR A 117 -23.16 -33.87 -5.23
C THR A 117 -23.39 -33.11 -3.91
N PRO A 118 -24.65 -32.88 -3.51
CA PRO A 118 -24.98 -32.33 -2.19
C PRO A 118 -24.24 -33.02 -1.03
N GLU A 119 -24.13 -34.34 -1.09
CA GLU A 119 -23.49 -35.18 -0.08
C GLU A 119 -21.98 -34.94 -0.05
N GLU A 120 -21.33 -34.79 -1.20
CA GLU A 120 -19.90 -34.46 -1.28
C GLU A 120 -19.60 -33.08 -0.70
N VAL A 121 -20.48 -32.09 -0.93
CA VAL A 121 -20.36 -30.76 -0.32
C VAL A 121 -20.51 -30.85 1.20
N CYS A 122 -21.49 -31.62 1.70
CA CYS A 122 -21.68 -31.84 3.13
C CYS A 122 -20.50 -32.58 3.79
N ALA A 123 -19.94 -33.58 3.10
CA ALA A 123 -18.73 -34.25 3.52
C ALA A 123 -17.55 -33.28 3.61
N ALA A 124 -17.39 -32.38 2.64
CA ALA A 124 -16.36 -31.35 2.64
C ALA A 124 -16.51 -30.34 3.79
N ILE A 125 -17.73 -30.01 4.22
CA ILE A 125 -17.97 -29.19 5.43
C ILE A 125 -17.50 -29.96 6.68
N ASN A 126 -17.89 -31.23 6.80
CA ASN A 126 -17.51 -32.10 7.92
C ASN A 126 -16.01 -32.41 7.98
N SER A 127 -15.30 -32.35 6.85
CA SER A 127 -13.85 -32.50 6.78
C SER A 127 -13.08 -31.18 6.61
N VAL A 128 -13.77 -30.03 6.64
CA VAL A 128 -13.15 -28.70 6.56
C VAL A 128 -12.23 -28.58 5.32
N ASP A 129 -12.70 -29.10 4.18
CA ASP A 129 -11.88 -29.32 2.99
C ASP A 129 -11.74 -28.05 2.14
N GLN A 130 -10.58 -27.42 2.23
CA GLN A 130 -10.23 -26.20 1.48
C GLN A 130 -10.05 -26.43 -0.03
N THR A 131 -9.94 -27.68 -0.49
CA THR A 131 -9.88 -27.98 -1.93
C THR A 131 -11.26 -27.90 -2.60
N VAL A 132 -12.32 -28.03 -1.80
CA VAL A 132 -13.72 -27.89 -2.25
C VAL A 132 -14.22 -26.46 -2.01
N PHE A 133 -13.89 -25.89 -0.85
CA PHE A 133 -14.20 -24.51 -0.51
C PHE A 133 -12.97 -23.62 -0.76
N GLU A 134 -12.77 -23.25 -2.02
CA GLU A 134 -11.62 -22.43 -2.46
C GLU A 134 -11.72 -20.98 -1.92
N GLU A 135 -12.94 -20.42 -1.83
CA GLU A 135 -13.18 -19.03 -1.41
C GLU A 135 -14.09 -18.91 -0.19
N THR A 136 -13.75 -18.00 0.73
CA THR A 136 -14.59 -17.68 1.89
C THR A 136 -15.91 -16.99 1.50
N SER A 137 -15.97 -16.41 0.30
CA SER A 137 -17.18 -15.82 -0.31
C SER A 137 -18.29 -16.86 -0.48
N THR A 138 -17.93 -18.09 -0.84
CA THR A 138 -18.87 -19.21 -0.99
C THR A 138 -19.48 -19.58 0.35
N ILE A 139 -18.66 -19.67 1.41
CA ILE A 139 -19.13 -19.96 2.77
C ILE A 139 -20.05 -18.83 3.28
N LYS A 140 -19.68 -17.57 3.07
CA LYS A 140 -20.52 -16.40 3.43
C LYS A 140 -21.88 -16.43 2.73
N THR A 141 -21.88 -16.73 1.44
CA THR A 141 -23.10 -16.82 0.64
C THR A 141 -23.98 -17.98 1.12
N MET A 142 -23.38 -19.12 1.44
CA MET A 142 -24.08 -20.28 1.98
C MET A 142 -24.69 -20.01 3.36
N LEU A 143 -23.93 -19.39 4.28
CA LEU A 143 -24.42 -18.98 5.60
C LEU A 143 -25.63 -18.05 5.47
N LYS A 144 -25.52 -17.04 4.61
CA LYS A 144 -26.63 -16.10 4.36
C LYS A 144 -27.83 -16.78 3.73
N ALA A 145 -27.63 -17.69 2.77
CA ALA A 145 -28.72 -18.42 2.13
C ALA A 145 -29.46 -19.33 3.13
N LEU A 146 -28.73 -19.99 4.04
CA LEU A 146 -29.31 -20.80 5.11
C LEU A 146 -30.11 -19.95 6.11
N GLU A 147 -29.66 -18.73 6.38
CA GLU A 147 -30.39 -17.78 7.24
C GLU A 147 -31.65 -17.24 6.54
N ASP A 148 -31.54 -16.80 5.29
CA ASP A 148 -32.65 -16.28 4.47
C ASP A 148 -33.75 -17.34 4.27
N ALA A 149 -33.39 -18.62 4.15
CA ALA A 149 -34.31 -19.71 3.86
C ALA A 149 -34.79 -20.48 5.10
N LYS A 150 -34.49 -20.03 6.32
CA LYS A 150 -34.69 -20.80 7.55
C LYS A 150 -36.10 -21.39 7.74
N GLU A 151 -37.15 -20.63 7.39
CA GLU A 151 -38.54 -21.10 7.47
C GLU A 151 -38.87 -22.13 6.38
N GLU A 152 -38.40 -21.88 5.16
CA GLU A 152 -38.60 -22.77 4.00
C GLU A 152 -37.87 -24.11 4.18
N ILE A 153 -36.70 -24.11 4.83
CA ILE A 153 -35.99 -25.36 5.19
C ILE A 153 -36.91 -26.26 6.01
N GLY A 154 -37.65 -25.70 6.98
CA GLY A 154 -38.63 -26.47 7.76
C GLY A 154 -39.73 -27.09 6.91
N GLN A 155 -40.23 -26.34 5.92
CA GLN A 155 -41.26 -26.81 4.98
C GLN A 155 -40.72 -27.92 4.05
N VAL A 156 -39.47 -27.80 3.60
CA VAL A 156 -38.80 -28.84 2.80
C VAL A 156 -38.69 -30.14 3.62
N GLU A 157 -38.28 -30.05 4.88
CA GLU A 157 -38.18 -31.23 5.76
C GLU A 157 -39.53 -31.87 6.07
N GLU A 158 -40.58 -31.08 6.28
CA GLU A 158 -41.94 -31.58 6.48
C GLU A 158 -42.44 -32.32 5.24
N HIS A 159 -42.25 -31.72 4.06
CA HIS A 159 -42.59 -32.37 2.80
C HIS A 159 -41.87 -33.70 2.60
N ILE A 160 -40.56 -33.75 2.90
CA ILE A 160 -39.76 -34.98 2.78
C ILE A 160 -40.28 -36.06 3.74
N LYS A 161 -40.67 -35.69 4.96
CA LYS A 161 -41.26 -36.64 5.92
C LYS A 161 -42.61 -37.20 5.45
N GLU A 162 -43.45 -36.38 4.83
CA GLU A 162 -44.78 -36.80 4.38
C GLU A 162 -44.77 -37.56 3.05
N LYS A 163 -43.97 -37.10 2.09
CA LYS A 163 -44.06 -37.50 0.68
C LYS A 163 -42.77 -38.08 0.11
N GLY A 164 -41.71 -38.16 0.92
CA GLY A 164 -40.40 -38.62 0.49
C GLY A 164 -39.65 -37.58 -0.34
N THR A 165 -38.53 -38.00 -0.92
CA THR A 165 -37.66 -37.15 -1.75
C THR A 165 -38.04 -37.17 -3.24
N ASP A 166 -39.06 -37.95 -3.61
CA ASP A 166 -39.43 -38.16 -5.00
C ASP A 166 -40.02 -36.88 -5.63
N ASN A 167 -39.45 -36.44 -6.75
CA ASN A 167 -39.79 -35.22 -7.49
C ASN A 167 -39.39 -33.88 -6.85
N LEU A 168 -38.47 -33.84 -5.88
CA LEU A 168 -37.89 -32.57 -5.42
C LEU A 168 -36.90 -31.97 -6.43
N GLY A 169 -36.80 -30.64 -6.46
CA GLY A 169 -35.78 -29.94 -7.24
C GLY A 169 -34.38 -30.10 -6.65
N SER A 170 -33.35 -29.80 -7.47
CA SER A 170 -31.95 -29.92 -7.04
C SER A 170 -31.59 -28.99 -5.88
N ALA A 171 -32.26 -27.84 -5.78
CA ALA A 171 -32.05 -26.89 -4.68
C ALA A 171 -32.62 -27.43 -3.37
N GLU A 172 -33.82 -28.01 -3.40
CA GLU A 172 -34.49 -28.63 -2.26
C GLU A 172 -33.67 -29.83 -1.74
N MET A 173 -33.17 -30.69 -2.64
CA MET A 173 -32.26 -31.79 -2.29
C MET A 173 -30.96 -31.28 -1.63
N PHE A 174 -30.41 -30.18 -2.14
CA PHE A 174 -29.20 -29.59 -1.56
C PHE A 174 -29.45 -29.01 -0.18
N VAL A 175 -30.55 -28.28 -0.01
CA VAL A 175 -30.96 -27.74 1.29
C VAL A 175 -31.18 -28.83 2.31
N HIS A 176 -31.86 -29.92 1.94
CA HIS A 176 -32.05 -31.08 2.80
C HIS A 176 -30.71 -31.69 3.24
N ALA A 177 -29.78 -31.90 2.30
CA ALA A 177 -28.46 -32.42 2.62
C ALA A 177 -27.70 -31.51 3.60
N LEU A 178 -27.74 -30.19 3.38
CA LEU A 178 -27.13 -29.19 4.27
C LEU A 178 -27.76 -29.20 5.66
N ASN A 179 -29.09 -29.31 5.75
CA ASN A 179 -29.81 -29.38 7.02
C ASN A 179 -29.50 -30.68 7.81
N GLY A 180 -29.13 -31.76 7.10
CA GLY A 180 -28.63 -33.00 7.71
C GLY A 180 -27.25 -32.86 8.37
N VAL A 181 -26.49 -31.80 8.09
CA VAL A 181 -25.19 -31.54 8.73
C VAL A 181 -25.39 -30.96 10.13
N SER A 182 -24.99 -31.73 11.14
CA SER A 182 -25.05 -31.31 12.55
C SER A 182 -24.32 -29.98 12.76
N ASN A 183 -25.01 -29.02 13.40
CA ASN A 183 -24.47 -27.70 13.72
C ASN A 183 -23.83 -26.97 12.51
N ILE A 184 -24.40 -27.12 11.31
CA ILE A 184 -23.83 -26.58 10.06
C ILE A 184 -23.39 -25.11 10.14
N THR A 185 -24.21 -24.24 10.74
CA THR A 185 -23.88 -22.82 10.88
C THR A 185 -22.61 -22.61 11.70
N LEU A 186 -22.41 -23.34 12.79
CA LEU A 186 -21.19 -23.26 13.60
C LEU A 186 -19.98 -23.85 12.86
N LYS A 187 -20.17 -24.97 12.15
CA LYS A 187 -19.11 -25.60 11.34
C LYS A 187 -18.64 -24.66 10.22
N LEU A 188 -19.57 -24.05 9.48
CA LEU A 188 -19.28 -23.11 8.40
C LEU A 188 -18.61 -21.82 8.91
N ASN A 189 -19.11 -21.22 10.00
CA ASN A 189 -18.45 -20.04 10.61
C ASN A 189 -17.02 -20.35 11.07
N SER A 190 -16.81 -21.53 11.67
CA SER A 190 -15.48 -21.98 12.10
C SER A 190 -14.57 -22.23 10.90
N PHE A 191 -15.11 -22.81 9.83
CA PHE A 191 -14.37 -23.07 8.60
C PHE A 191 -13.95 -21.76 7.91
N GLN A 192 -14.88 -20.81 7.78
CA GLN A 192 -14.57 -19.48 7.27
C GLN A 192 -13.44 -18.83 8.10
N SER A 193 -13.56 -18.85 9.43
CA SER A 193 -12.56 -18.25 10.32
C SER A 193 -11.20 -18.96 10.22
N LYS A 194 -11.18 -20.29 10.07
CA LYS A 194 -9.95 -21.08 9.83
C LYS A 194 -9.24 -20.67 8.54
N MET A 195 -10.00 -20.27 7.51
CA MET A 195 -9.44 -19.78 6.25
C MET A 195 -8.94 -18.33 6.35
N GLU A 196 -9.68 -17.44 7.02
CA GLU A 196 -9.36 -16.01 7.08
C GLU A 196 -8.25 -15.67 8.08
N LEU A 197 -8.19 -16.37 9.22
CA LEU A 197 -7.31 -16.02 10.32
C LEU A 197 -5.81 -16.07 9.92
N PRO A 198 -5.28 -17.12 9.26
CA PRO A 198 -3.88 -17.15 8.85
C PRO A 198 -3.51 -16.03 7.88
N VAL A 199 -4.40 -15.72 6.94
CA VAL A 199 -4.20 -14.65 5.96
C VAL A 199 -4.08 -13.29 6.67
N LYS A 200 -4.99 -13.01 7.61
CA LYS A 200 -4.94 -11.77 8.40
C LYS A 200 -3.72 -11.70 9.32
N LEU A 201 -3.28 -12.82 9.89
CA LEU A 201 -2.03 -12.86 10.67
C LEU A 201 -0.81 -12.49 9.81
N GLU A 202 -0.74 -13.01 8.58
CA GLU A 202 0.35 -12.74 7.65
C GLU A 202 0.31 -11.32 7.09
N GLU A 203 -0.84 -10.65 7.12
CA GLU A 203 -0.98 -9.23 6.77
C GLU A 203 -0.57 -8.31 7.94
N VAL A 204 -1.07 -8.57 9.15
CA VAL A 204 -0.91 -7.67 10.30
C VAL A 204 0.49 -7.78 10.93
N GLY A 205 1.02 -9.00 11.08
CA GLY A 205 2.29 -9.24 11.78
C GLY A 205 3.49 -8.49 11.18
N PRO A 206 3.77 -8.58 9.86
CA PRO A 206 4.87 -7.85 9.23
C PRO A 206 4.72 -6.33 9.32
N ASN A 207 3.49 -5.82 9.21
CA ASN A 207 3.19 -4.39 9.33
C ASN A 207 3.55 -3.83 10.70
N ILE A 208 3.21 -4.55 11.78
CA ILE A 208 3.62 -4.19 13.15
C ILE A 208 5.16 -4.14 13.25
N LYS A 209 5.86 -5.12 12.66
CA LYS A 209 7.32 -5.19 12.68
C LYS A 209 7.99 -4.04 11.93
N HIS A 210 7.41 -3.55 10.84
CA HIS A 210 7.91 -2.35 10.16
C HIS A 210 7.87 -1.13 11.09
N VAL A 211 6.80 -0.96 11.86
CA VAL A 211 6.67 0.15 12.83
C VAL A 211 7.71 0.00 13.94
N ILE A 212 7.86 -1.18 14.55
CA ILE A 212 8.89 -1.45 15.58
C ILE A 212 10.28 -1.08 15.07
N LYS A 213 10.65 -1.60 13.89
CA LYS A 213 11.96 -1.38 13.28
C LYS A 213 12.20 0.09 12.96
N ALA A 214 11.22 0.78 12.39
CA ALA A 214 11.33 2.21 12.07
C ALA A 214 11.49 3.05 13.34
N SER A 215 10.75 2.74 14.41
CA SER A 215 10.91 3.43 15.69
C SER A 215 12.29 3.18 16.32
N ASN A 216 12.77 1.94 16.34
CA ASN A 216 14.10 1.63 16.87
C ASN A 216 15.21 2.30 16.04
N GLN A 217 15.15 2.21 14.72
CA GLN A 217 16.09 2.88 13.83
C GLN A 217 16.16 4.40 14.08
N LEU A 218 15.01 5.05 14.27
CA LEU A 218 14.96 6.47 14.58
C LEU A 218 15.61 6.79 15.93
N LEU A 219 15.32 5.98 16.96
CA LEU A 219 15.88 6.15 18.31
C LEU A 219 17.39 5.90 18.36
N ASP A 220 17.89 4.96 17.56
CA ASP A 220 19.30 4.55 17.54
C ASP A 220 20.18 5.38 16.58
N SER A 221 19.57 6.14 15.65
CA SER A 221 20.31 6.88 14.63
C SER A 221 21.07 8.07 15.21
N LYS A 222 22.38 7.90 15.37
CA LYS A 222 23.30 8.97 15.79
C LYS A 222 23.42 10.05 14.73
N LYS A 223 23.39 9.69 13.45
CA LYS A 223 23.52 10.67 12.38
C LYS A 223 22.30 11.57 12.27
N PHE A 224 21.10 11.03 12.54
CA PHE A 224 19.89 11.83 12.62
C PHE A 224 19.97 12.87 13.76
N ILE A 225 20.53 12.52 14.92
CA ILE A 225 20.78 13.48 16.01
C ILE A 225 21.65 14.64 15.55
N HIS A 226 22.80 14.36 14.94
CA HIS A 226 23.69 15.41 14.44
C HIS A 226 23.02 16.27 13.36
N LEU A 227 22.16 15.67 12.51
CA LEU A 227 21.36 16.44 11.56
C LEU A 227 20.40 17.41 12.26
N MET A 228 19.73 16.97 13.33
CA MET A 228 18.84 17.85 14.11
C MET A 228 19.64 19.00 14.77
N GLU A 229 20.85 18.75 15.26
CA GLU A 229 21.74 19.78 15.80
C GLU A 229 22.10 20.83 14.75
N VAL A 230 22.45 20.41 13.52
CA VAL A 230 22.74 21.33 12.42
C VAL A 230 21.53 22.22 12.10
N ILE A 231 20.33 21.62 12.02
CA ILE A 231 19.10 22.37 11.77
C ILE A 231 18.84 23.38 12.89
N LEU A 232 19.01 22.98 14.15
CA LEU A 232 18.82 23.85 15.32
C LEU A 232 19.81 25.03 15.31
N LEU A 233 21.09 24.76 15.08
CA LEU A 233 22.14 25.78 15.06
C LEU A 233 21.93 26.78 13.91
N MET A 234 21.66 26.29 12.69
CA MET A 234 21.39 27.17 11.55
C MET A 234 20.10 27.97 11.76
N GLY A 235 19.05 27.35 12.30
CA GLY A 235 17.81 28.04 12.64
C GLY A 235 18.00 29.15 13.67
N ASN A 236 18.77 28.90 14.73
CA ASN A 236 19.11 29.90 15.74
C ASN A 236 19.94 31.04 15.17
N PHE A 237 20.91 30.74 14.30
CA PHE A 237 21.71 31.77 13.62
C PHE A 237 20.82 32.68 12.75
N LEU A 238 19.96 32.10 11.92
CA LEU A 238 19.07 32.86 11.03
C LEU A 238 18.04 33.70 11.79
N ASN A 239 17.60 33.26 12.96
CA ASN A 239 16.63 33.97 13.80
C ASN A 239 17.28 34.80 14.92
N SER A 240 18.60 34.98 14.89
CA SER A 240 19.32 35.75 15.91
C SER A 240 18.77 37.18 16.04
N GLY A 241 18.62 37.66 17.28
CA GLY A 241 18.04 38.98 17.57
C GLY A 241 16.52 39.08 17.40
N THR A 242 15.82 37.98 17.06
CA THR A 242 14.35 37.94 17.00
C THR A 242 13.78 37.13 18.17
N ALA A 243 12.47 37.27 18.43
CA ALA A 243 11.76 36.45 19.42
C ALA A 243 11.73 34.94 19.08
N LYS A 244 12.18 34.54 17.87
CA LYS A 244 12.23 33.15 17.40
C LYS A 244 13.65 32.55 17.48
N GLY A 245 14.66 33.31 17.91
CA GLY A 245 16.03 32.83 18.12
C GLY A 245 16.27 32.32 19.54
N ASN A 246 17.49 31.84 19.81
CA ASN A 246 17.94 31.33 21.12
C ASN A 246 17.04 30.23 21.71
N VAL A 247 16.54 29.32 20.86
CA VAL A 247 15.74 28.17 21.29
C VAL A 247 16.60 26.94 21.50
N ALA A 248 16.19 26.06 22.43
CA ALA A 248 16.88 24.80 22.72
C ALA A 248 16.36 23.61 21.89
N GLY A 249 15.28 23.81 21.11
CA GLY A 249 14.66 22.79 20.28
C GLY A 249 13.57 23.38 19.39
N PHE A 250 13.07 22.57 18.47
CA PHE A 250 12.01 22.95 17.54
C PHE A 250 10.96 21.84 17.42
N LYS A 251 9.74 22.21 17.04
CA LYS A 251 8.67 21.24 16.80
C LYS A 251 8.94 20.40 15.56
N PHE A 252 8.58 19.13 15.59
CA PHE A 252 8.77 18.14 14.53
C PHE A 252 8.38 18.64 13.12
N GLU A 253 7.28 19.38 13.00
CA GLU A 253 6.78 19.88 11.71
C GLU A 253 7.72 20.92 11.07
N THR A 254 8.66 21.48 11.82
CA THR A 254 9.67 22.43 11.34
C THR A 254 10.59 21.81 10.28
N LEU A 255 10.74 20.48 10.26
CA LEU A 255 11.51 19.78 9.22
C LEU A 255 11.02 20.14 7.81
N ASN A 256 9.71 20.27 7.62
CA ASN A 256 9.14 20.65 6.33
C ASN A 256 9.47 22.09 5.92
N LYS A 257 9.61 23.00 6.90
CA LYS A 257 9.91 24.43 6.66
C LYS A 257 11.33 24.69 6.14
N THR A 258 12.21 23.70 6.24
CA THR A 258 13.57 23.79 5.68
C THR A 258 13.56 23.90 4.15
N LEU A 259 12.50 23.43 3.48
CA LEU A 259 12.30 23.65 2.04
C LEU A 259 11.64 24.99 1.72
N ASP A 260 10.82 25.53 2.62
CA ASP A 260 10.10 26.79 2.39
C ASP A 260 11.01 28.01 2.52
N THR A 261 12.04 27.90 3.36
CA THR A 261 12.99 28.99 3.62
C THR A 261 14.00 29.07 2.46
N LYS A 262 13.90 30.12 1.63
CA LYS A 262 14.77 30.32 0.48
C LYS A 262 16.00 31.17 0.82
N THR A 263 17.09 30.97 0.06
CA THR A 263 18.25 31.86 0.06
C THR A 263 17.86 33.24 -0.48
N GLY A 264 18.67 34.27 -0.18
CA GLY A 264 18.36 35.65 -0.60
C GLY A 264 18.22 35.85 -2.12
N ASP A 265 18.83 34.97 -2.92
CA ASP A 265 18.70 34.95 -4.39
C ASP A 265 17.54 34.06 -4.89
N ASN A 266 16.78 33.44 -4.00
CA ASN A 266 15.66 32.52 -4.25
C ASN A 266 16.02 31.26 -5.08
N LYS A 267 17.29 30.94 -5.27
CA LYS A 267 17.72 29.80 -6.10
C LYS A 267 17.80 28.49 -5.33
N ARG A 268 18.00 28.55 -4.02
CA ARG A 268 18.18 27.38 -3.14
C ARG A 268 17.33 27.56 -1.89
N THR A 269 17.20 26.48 -1.13
CA THR A 269 16.47 26.47 0.16
C THR A 269 17.44 26.22 1.31
N LEU A 270 16.99 26.46 2.54
CA LEU A 270 17.76 26.14 3.74
C LEU A 270 18.17 24.66 3.77
N LEU A 271 17.31 23.74 3.33
CA LEU A 271 17.65 22.32 3.24
C LEU A 271 18.83 22.05 2.29
N HIS A 272 18.95 22.79 1.19
CA HIS A 272 20.13 22.68 0.31
C HIS A 272 21.39 23.14 1.02
N ILE A 273 21.32 24.21 1.81
CA ILE A 273 22.47 24.75 2.54
C ILE A 273 22.89 23.79 3.66
N ILE A 274 21.93 23.24 4.42
CA ILE A 274 22.18 22.22 5.44
C ILE A 274 22.86 21.00 4.81
N GLN A 275 22.33 20.49 3.69
CA GLN A 275 22.88 19.30 3.05
C GLN A 275 24.30 19.54 2.51
N GLU A 276 24.55 20.69 1.87
CA GLU A 276 25.89 21.06 1.39
C GLU A 276 26.88 21.18 2.56
N TYR A 277 26.49 21.89 3.62
CA TYR A 277 27.31 22.02 4.83
C TYR A 277 27.61 20.66 5.47
N ALA A 278 26.59 19.79 5.60
CA ALA A 278 26.76 18.45 6.13
C ALA A 278 27.74 17.62 5.29
N ALA A 279 27.61 17.66 3.95
CA ALA A 279 28.49 16.91 3.05
C ALA A 279 29.94 17.41 3.07
N GLU A 280 30.17 18.71 3.25
CA GLU A 280 31.51 19.30 3.25
C GLU A 280 32.21 19.30 4.61
N LYS A 281 31.45 19.48 5.70
CA LYS A 281 32.00 19.76 7.03
C LYS A 281 31.69 18.70 8.06
N LEU A 282 30.63 17.90 7.88
CA LEU A 282 30.13 16.92 8.85
C LEU A 282 29.88 15.56 8.20
N LYS A 283 30.80 15.15 7.32
CA LYS A 283 30.63 13.95 6.50
C LYS A 283 30.55 12.69 7.36
N GLU A 284 31.38 12.58 8.39
CA GLU A 284 31.37 11.40 9.26
C GLU A 284 30.10 11.36 10.13
N GLU A 285 29.60 12.52 10.52
CA GLU A 285 28.50 12.68 11.48
C GLU A 285 27.12 12.67 10.82
N VAL A 286 26.97 13.12 9.57
CA VAL A 286 25.64 13.31 8.95
C VAL A 286 25.49 12.60 7.60
N ASP A 287 26.57 12.42 6.83
CA ASP A 287 26.46 11.79 5.52
C ASP A 287 25.90 10.36 5.63
N GLY A 288 24.95 10.04 4.76
CA GLY A 288 24.25 8.76 4.75
C GLY A 288 23.30 8.49 5.92
N TRP A 289 22.89 9.49 6.72
CA TRP A 289 21.95 9.29 7.85
C TRP A 289 20.66 8.56 7.44
N GLN A 290 20.16 8.78 6.23
CA GLN A 290 18.98 8.12 5.71
C GLN A 290 19.13 6.59 5.61
N ASN A 291 20.37 6.08 5.58
CA ASN A 291 20.67 4.64 5.58
C ASN A 291 20.57 4.03 6.98
N GLU A 292 20.51 4.83 8.05
CA GLU A 292 20.26 4.35 9.41
C GLU A 292 18.75 4.19 9.69
N VAL A 293 17.89 4.77 8.84
CA VAL A 293 16.43 4.83 9.02
C VAL A 293 15.65 4.30 7.83
N THR A 294 16.13 3.21 7.22
CA THR A 294 15.60 2.63 5.98
C THR A 294 14.15 2.15 6.07
N GLU A 295 13.65 1.87 7.27
CA GLU A 295 12.30 1.32 7.47
C GLU A 295 11.22 2.38 7.53
N ILE A 296 11.58 3.65 7.77
CA ILE A 296 10.64 4.77 7.87
C ILE A 296 9.71 4.85 6.64
N PRO A 297 10.18 4.74 5.37
CA PRO A 297 9.29 4.79 4.21
C PRO A 297 8.31 3.62 4.11
N LEU A 298 8.62 2.47 4.71
CA LEU A 298 7.70 1.32 4.78
C LEU A 298 6.67 1.54 5.88
N ALA A 299 7.10 1.93 7.08
CA ALA A 299 6.22 2.25 8.20
C ALA A 299 5.23 3.39 7.87
N ALA A 300 5.62 4.35 7.02
CA ALA A 300 4.74 5.41 6.53
C ALA A 300 3.52 4.90 5.72
N LYS A 301 3.58 3.69 5.16
CA LYS A 301 2.52 3.10 4.32
C LYS A 301 1.65 2.10 5.08
N VAL A 302 1.98 1.82 6.33
CA VAL A 302 1.32 0.81 7.16
C VAL A 302 0.09 1.41 7.84
N PRO A 303 -1.10 0.78 7.77
CA PRO A 303 -2.32 1.31 8.40
C PRO A 303 -2.34 1.08 9.91
N GLY A 304 -1.48 1.79 10.65
CA GLY A 304 -1.27 1.60 12.09
C GLY A 304 -2.49 1.96 12.94
N ALA A 305 -3.35 2.88 12.48
CA ALA A 305 -4.60 3.21 13.18
C ALA A 305 -5.56 2.02 13.35
N GLN A 306 -5.46 1.01 12.47
CA GLN A 306 -6.38 -0.12 12.39
C GLN A 306 -5.90 -1.34 13.21
N PHE A 307 -4.65 -1.34 13.67
CA PHE A 307 -4.04 -2.49 14.35
C PHE A 307 -4.82 -2.97 15.57
N GLU A 308 -5.29 -2.08 16.43
CA GLU A 308 -5.99 -2.49 17.65
C GLU A 308 -7.25 -3.30 17.34
N SER A 309 -8.05 -2.84 16.37
CA SER A 309 -9.23 -3.55 15.90
C SER A 309 -8.89 -4.84 15.15
N ASP A 310 -7.79 -4.87 14.41
CA ASP A 310 -7.34 -6.08 13.72
C ASP A 310 -6.91 -7.17 14.70
N ILE A 311 -6.14 -6.83 15.74
CA ILE A 311 -5.76 -7.76 16.80
C ILE A 311 -7.00 -8.28 17.54
N LYS A 312 -7.95 -7.41 17.88
CA LYS A 312 -9.22 -7.83 18.49
C LYS A 312 -10.02 -8.76 17.58
N SER A 313 -10.03 -8.49 16.27
CA SER A 313 -10.71 -9.33 15.27
C SER A 313 -10.05 -10.70 15.15
N LEU A 314 -8.73 -10.76 15.16
CA LEU A 314 -7.94 -12.00 15.17
C LEU A 314 -8.25 -12.86 16.41
N GLU A 315 -8.20 -12.24 17.59
CA GLU A 315 -8.53 -12.91 18.86
C GLU A 315 -9.98 -13.40 18.88
N LYS A 316 -10.91 -12.59 18.38
CA LYS A 316 -12.32 -12.97 18.24
C LYS A 316 -12.50 -14.19 17.33
N MET A 317 -11.90 -14.20 16.14
CA MET A 317 -11.99 -15.35 15.22
C MET A 317 -11.44 -16.63 15.85
N TYR A 318 -10.31 -16.54 16.56
CA TYR A 318 -9.75 -17.69 17.29
C TYR A 318 -10.72 -18.20 18.36
N ASN A 319 -11.25 -17.30 19.19
CA ASN A 319 -12.18 -17.66 20.28
C ASN A 319 -13.53 -18.18 19.76
N ASP A 320 -14.02 -17.66 18.64
CA ASP A 320 -15.23 -18.14 17.99
C ASP A 320 -15.05 -19.59 17.52
N ILE A 321 -13.89 -19.94 16.91
CA ILE A 321 -13.57 -21.32 16.55
C ILE A 321 -13.45 -22.20 17.80
N GLN A 322 -12.73 -21.75 18.83
CA GLN A 322 -12.56 -22.52 20.07
C GLN A 322 -13.90 -22.81 20.75
N THR A 323 -14.78 -21.80 20.82
CA THR A 323 -16.12 -21.92 21.36
C THR A 323 -16.97 -22.89 20.54
N ALA A 324 -16.90 -22.83 19.21
CA ALA A 324 -17.62 -23.73 18.33
C ALA A 324 -17.17 -25.19 18.50
N VAL A 325 -15.85 -25.45 18.59
CA VAL A 325 -15.30 -26.79 18.86
C VAL A 325 -15.80 -27.36 20.19
N GLY A 326 -15.95 -26.51 21.22
CA GLY A 326 -16.50 -26.93 22.51
C GLY A 326 -18.02 -27.16 22.52
N LYS A 327 -18.77 -26.45 21.67
CA LYS A 327 -20.25 -26.56 21.57
C LYS A 327 -20.71 -27.69 20.67
N ILE A 328 -19.98 -27.98 19.59
CA ILE A 328 -20.34 -29.02 18.64
C ILE A 328 -19.98 -30.38 19.27
N PRO A 329 -20.93 -31.30 19.48
CA PRO A 329 -20.63 -32.65 19.97
C PRO A 329 -19.73 -33.42 18.99
N GLU A 330 -18.87 -34.29 19.49
CA GLU A 330 -18.08 -35.19 18.63
C GLU A 330 -19.02 -36.19 17.95
N ASP A 331 -19.12 -36.12 16.63
CA ASP A 331 -20.04 -36.89 15.79
C ASP A 331 -19.30 -37.90 14.88
N GLY A 332 -18.03 -38.16 15.17
CA GLY A 332 -17.16 -39.02 14.35
C GLY A 332 -16.67 -38.37 13.05
N SER A 333 -17.05 -37.12 12.76
CA SER A 333 -16.53 -36.38 11.61
C SER A 333 -15.07 -35.95 11.81
N LYS A 334 -14.42 -35.54 10.72
CA LYS A 334 -13.04 -35.00 10.76
C LYS A 334 -12.97 -33.55 11.27
N PHE A 335 -14.09 -32.94 11.62
CA PHE A 335 -14.16 -31.53 12.02
C PHE A 335 -13.32 -31.24 13.26
N HIS A 336 -13.57 -31.95 14.37
CA HIS A 336 -12.84 -31.75 15.63
C HIS A 336 -11.34 -31.96 15.53
N PRO A 337 -10.80 -33.06 14.97
CA PRO A 337 -9.35 -33.23 14.91
C PRO A 337 -8.66 -32.15 14.06
N ILE A 338 -9.29 -31.70 12.97
CA ILE A 338 -8.75 -30.62 12.13
C ILE A 338 -8.76 -29.27 12.87
N MET A 339 -9.88 -28.93 13.52
CA MET A 339 -10.01 -27.65 14.22
C MET A 339 -9.16 -27.60 15.49
N LYS A 340 -9.08 -28.69 16.27
CA LYS A 340 -8.21 -28.77 17.46
C LYS A 340 -6.74 -28.56 17.07
N LYS A 341 -6.26 -29.28 16.05
CA LYS A 341 -4.90 -29.10 15.51
C LYS A 341 -4.67 -27.66 15.04
N PHE A 342 -5.62 -27.06 14.32
CA PHE A 342 -5.52 -25.67 13.88
C PHE A 342 -5.40 -24.69 15.06
N LEU A 343 -6.20 -24.86 16.12
CA LEU A 343 -6.14 -24.02 17.32
C LEU A 343 -4.77 -24.14 18.01
N GLU A 344 -4.25 -25.36 18.17
CA GLU A 344 -2.92 -25.63 18.75
C GLU A 344 -1.80 -24.94 17.95
N GLU A 345 -1.82 -25.04 16.63
CA GLU A 345 -0.80 -24.44 15.75
C GLU A 345 -0.90 -22.90 15.66
N THR A 346 -2.10 -22.35 15.86
CA THR A 346 -2.38 -20.93 15.63
C THR A 346 -2.20 -20.08 16.87
N ARG A 347 -2.47 -20.62 18.08
CA ARG A 347 -2.42 -19.86 19.33
C ARG A 347 -1.08 -19.13 19.51
N GLY A 348 0.03 -19.85 19.32
CA GLY A 348 1.37 -19.27 19.47
C GLY A 348 1.65 -18.13 18.48
N LYS A 349 1.12 -18.19 17.25
CA LYS A 349 1.27 -17.11 16.26
C LYS A 349 0.46 -15.88 16.67
N LEU A 350 -0.77 -16.10 17.16
CA LEU A 350 -1.63 -15.02 17.65
C LEU A 350 -1.03 -14.31 18.87
N ASP A 351 -0.53 -15.08 19.83
CA ASP A 351 0.18 -14.55 21.01
C ASP A 351 1.42 -13.76 20.62
N ALA A 352 2.19 -14.25 19.64
CA ALA A 352 3.35 -13.54 19.14
C ALA A 352 2.97 -12.18 18.52
N VAL A 353 1.93 -12.14 17.68
CA VAL A 353 1.48 -10.87 17.07
C VAL A 353 0.92 -9.91 18.13
N ALA A 354 0.17 -10.40 19.13
CA ALA A 354 -0.31 -9.57 20.23
C ALA A 354 0.84 -9.01 21.08
N LYS A 355 1.88 -9.81 21.33
CA LYS A 355 3.11 -9.37 22.00
C LYS A 355 3.86 -8.32 21.18
N ASP A 356 4.06 -8.56 19.88
CA ASP A 356 4.69 -7.62 18.97
C ASP A 356 3.90 -6.29 18.95
N PHE A 357 2.56 -6.34 18.97
CA PHE A 357 1.73 -5.14 19.04
C PHE A 357 1.93 -4.35 20.35
N ALA A 358 2.03 -5.03 21.49
CA ALA A 358 2.31 -4.39 22.77
C ALA A 358 3.71 -3.74 22.79
N GLU A 359 4.73 -4.46 22.30
CA GLU A 359 6.09 -3.93 22.13
C GLU A 359 6.11 -2.72 21.20
N MET A 360 5.43 -2.81 20.06
CA MET A 360 5.30 -1.72 19.09
C MET A 360 4.75 -0.47 19.75
N ASN A 361 3.67 -0.56 20.52
CA ASN A 361 3.09 0.60 21.21
C ASN A 361 4.09 1.27 22.17
N GLU A 362 4.86 0.49 22.91
CA GLU A 362 5.84 1.02 23.86
C GLU A 362 7.03 1.70 23.16
N ILE A 363 7.57 1.08 22.11
CA ILE A 363 8.67 1.66 21.33
C ILE A 363 8.18 2.88 20.53
N TYR A 364 6.97 2.82 19.98
CA TYR A 364 6.37 3.93 19.24
C TYR A 364 6.15 5.15 20.15
N LYS A 365 5.61 4.96 21.35
CA LYS A 365 5.50 6.06 22.34
C LYS A 365 6.85 6.69 22.66
N LYS A 366 7.91 5.88 22.81
CA LYS A 366 9.27 6.41 23.00
C LYS A 366 9.73 7.25 21.80
N ALA A 367 9.45 6.81 20.58
CA ALA A 367 9.75 7.59 19.37
C ALA A 367 8.96 8.91 19.29
N ILE A 368 7.68 8.90 19.66
CA ILE A 368 6.85 10.12 19.76
C ILE A 368 7.41 11.09 20.80
N GLN A 369 7.75 10.59 21.99
CA GLN A 369 8.37 11.39 23.04
C GLN A 369 9.73 11.96 22.59
N TYR A 370 10.53 11.13 21.93
CA TYR A 370 11.84 11.50 21.41
C TYR A 370 11.77 12.66 20.41
N MET A 371 10.72 12.69 19.59
CA MET A 371 10.46 13.79 18.66
C MET A 371 9.68 14.97 19.29
N ALA A 372 9.54 14.99 20.62
CA ALA A 372 8.84 16.01 21.40
C ALA A 372 7.36 16.22 20.98
N LEU A 373 6.69 15.14 20.58
CA LEU A 373 5.26 15.11 20.29
C LEU A 373 4.44 14.68 21.52
N ASP A 374 3.13 14.92 21.48
CA ASP A 374 2.23 14.59 22.58
C ASP A 374 2.05 13.06 22.71
N ILE A 375 2.55 12.51 23.83
CA ILE A 375 2.45 11.08 24.15
C ILE A 375 1.06 10.67 24.66
N ALA A 376 0.25 11.62 25.13
CA ALA A 376 -1.12 11.36 25.58
C ALA A 376 -2.06 11.17 24.38
N LYS A 377 -1.72 11.79 23.26
CA LYS A 377 -2.44 11.65 21.99
C LYS A 377 -1.45 11.47 20.84
N PRO A 378 -0.76 10.31 20.78
CA PRO A 378 0.18 10.04 19.72
C PRO A 378 -0.56 9.98 18.38
N PRO A 379 -0.01 10.56 17.30
CA PRO A 379 -0.58 10.39 15.97
C PRO A 379 -0.51 8.91 15.54
N PRO A 380 -1.33 8.47 14.58
CA PRO A 380 -1.15 7.16 13.95
C PRO A 380 0.26 7.00 13.35
N PRO A 381 0.86 5.79 13.40
CA PRO A 381 2.19 5.53 12.84
C PRO A 381 2.38 6.04 11.41
N GLU A 382 1.41 5.80 10.53
CA GLU A 382 1.42 6.26 9.13
C GLU A 382 1.59 7.77 9.01
N GLU A 383 0.92 8.55 9.86
CA GLU A 383 0.97 10.02 9.82
C GLU A 383 2.35 10.52 10.28
N PHE A 384 2.83 9.99 11.40
CA PHE A 384 4.13 10.32 11.95
C PHE A 384 5.27 9.99 10.98
N PHE A 385 5.32 8.74 10.50
CA PHE A 385 6.38 8.29 9.61
C PHE A 385 6.26 8.89 8.20
N THR A 386 5.07 9.29 7.74
CA THR A 386 4.92 10.03 6.47
C THR A 386 5.68 11.34 6.48
N THR A 387 5.67 12.06 7.61
CA THR A 387 6.42 13.32 7.74
C THR A 387 7.93 13.08 7.62
N LEU A 388 8.47 12.07 8.31
CA LEU A 388 9.89 11.70 8.21
C LEU A 388 10.25 11.15 6.82
N SER A 389 9.40 10.31 6.23
CA SER A 389 9.58 9.75 4.88
C SER A 389 9.62 10.85 3.81
N THR A 390 8.77 11.86 3.96
CA THR A 390 8.78 13.06 3.11
C THR A 390 10.08 13.83 3.27
N PHE A 391 10.55 14.02 4.51
CA PHE A 391 11.82 14.68 4.78
C PHE A 391 13.02 13.91 4.19
N ILE A 392 13.06 12.57 4.31
CA ILE A 392 14.07 11.70 3.68
C ILE A 392 14.05 11.86 2.15
N SER A 393 12.87 11.83 1.55
CA SER A 393 12.71 11.99 0.10
C SER A 393 13.22 13.35 -0.38
N ASN A 394 12.90 14.40 0.38
CA ASN A 394 13.39 15.76 0.13
C ASN A 394 14.90 15.88 0.31
N TRP A 395 15.46 15.27 1.35
CA TRP A 395 16.91 15.20 1.59
C TRP A 395 17.64 14.55 0.41
N ASN A 396 17.14 13.41 -0.05
CA ASN A 396 17.72 12.69 -1.21
C ASN A 396 17.65 13.54 -2.48
N ARG A 397 16.53 14.22 -2.71
CA ARG A 397 16.38 15.13 -3.85
C ARG A 397 17.40 16.27 -3.80
N VAL A 398 17.50 16.99 -2.67
CA VAL A 398 18.46 18.11 -2.57
C VAL A 398 19.92 17.64 -2.61
N THR A 399 20.19 16.41 -2.14
CA THR A 399 21.53 15.80 -2.24
C THR A 399 21.95 15.66 -3.69
N GLU A 400 21.06 15.16 -4.56
CA GLU A 400 21.35 15.03 -5.99
C GLU A 400 21.43 16.40 -6.71
N GLU A 401 20.60 17.36 -6.31
CA GLU A 401 20.65 18.74 -6.83
C GLU A 401 21.99 19.42 -6.47
N ASN A 402 22.44 19.30 -5.22
CA ASN A 402 23.72 19.85 -4.77
C ASN A 402 24.91 19.16 -5.44
N LYS A 403 24.90 17.83 -5.61
CA LYS A 403 25.96 17.11 -6.36
C LYS A 403 26.08 17.62 -7.80
N LYS A 404 24.95 17.83 -8.49
CA LYS A 404 24.93 18.39 -9.85
C LYS A 404 25.51 19.81 -9.89
N LEU A 405 25.12 20.65 -8.94
CA LEU A 405 25.62 22.02 -8.83
C LEU A 405 27.13 22.04 -8.56
N GLN A 406 27.62 21.17 -7.68
CA GLN A 406 29.05 21.07 -7.37
C GLN A 406 29.86 20.62 -8.60
N ALA A 407 29.40 19.58 -9.30
CA ALA A 407 30.04 19.14 -10.54
C ALA A 407 30.05 20.22 -11.63
N GLN A 408 29.02 21.07 -11.69
CA GLN A 408 28.99 22.22 -12.59
C GLN A 408 30.01 23.29 -12.19
N ARG A 409 30.07 23.67 -10.91
CA ARG A 409 31.05 24.63 -10.38
C ARG A 409 32.49 24.17 -10.63
N GLU A 410 32.79 22.88 -10.44
CA GLU A 410 34.11 22.31 -10.73
C GLU A 410 34.47 22.36 -12.22
N LYS A 411 33.51 22.08 -13.11
CA LYS A 411 33.71 22.20 -14.56
C LYS A 411 33.96 23.64 -14.97
N GLU A 412 33.23 24.59 -14.41
CA GLU A 412 33.39 26.02 -14.69
C GLU A 412 34.72 26.55 -14.15
N ALA A 413 35.13 26.15 -12.93
CA ALA A 413 36.43 26.48 -12.36
C ALA A 413 37.59 25.96 -13.22
N LYS A 414 37.55 24.70 -13.65
CA LYS A 414 38.56 24.12 -14.55
C LYS A 414 38.62 24.85 -15.90
N LYS A 415 37.48 25.26 -16.46
CA LYS A 415 37.43 26.06 -17.69
C LYS A 415 38.03 27.45 -17.49
N ALA A 416 37.73 28.11 -16.38
CA ALA A 416 38.27 29.41 -16.04
C ALA A 416 39.80 29.36 -15.84
N GLU A 417 40.30 28.35 -15.14
CA GLU A 417 41.73 28.12 -14.93
C GLU A 417 42.46 27.86 -16.26
N ALA A 418 41.91 26.98 -17.12
CA ALA A 418 42.48 26.72 -18.44
C ALA A 418 42.48 27.97 -19.33
N ALA A 419 41.44 28.82 -19.25
CA ALA A 419 41.38 30.08 -19.97
C ALA A 419 42.41 31.11 -19.45
N ALA A 420 42.61 31.18 -18.14
CA ALA A 420 43.62 32.03 -17.51
C ALA A 420 45.05 31.60 -17.89
N ALA A 421 45.34 30.29 -17.86
CA ALA A 421 46.62 29.73 -18.26
C ALA A 421 46.96 30.03 -19.74
N LYS A 422 45.98 29.91 -20.65
CA LYS A 422 46.14 30.28 -22.07
C LYS A 422 46.44 31.77 -22.27
N LYS A 423 45.85 32.66 -21.47
CA LYS A 423 46.13 34.11 -21.52
C LYS A 423 47.52 34.44 -20.96
N ALA A 424 47.97 33.75 -19.92
CA ALA A 424 49.31 33.92 -19.35
C ALA A 424 50.43 33.42 -20.27
N GLY A 425 50.21 32.30 -20.98
CA GLY A 425 51.15 31.78 -21.99
C GLY A 425 51.37 32.75 -23.17
N LYS A 426 50.30 33.39 -23.67
CA LYS A 426 50.40 34.38 -24.76
C LYS A 426 51.16 35.67 -24.37
N LYS A 427 51.12 36.09 -23.09
CA LYS A 427 51.90 37.25 -22.60
C LYS A 427 53.39 36.97 -22.45
N LYS A 428 53.81 35.72 -22.24
CA LYS A 428 55.25 35.36 -22.16
C LYS A 428 55.93 35.25 -23.53
N THR A 429 55.17 35.04 -24.61
CA THR A 429 55.69 35.00 -25.99
C THR A 429 55.74 36.38 -26.70
N SER A 430 55.32 37.47 -26.05
CA SER A 430 55.32 38.82 -26.63
C SER A 430 56.40 39.77 -26.08
N LEU A 431 57.38 39.26 -25.35
CA LEU A 431 58.60 40.03 -25.00
C LEU A 431 59.67 39.72 -26.06
N ALA A 432 59.74 40.58 -27.08
CA ALA A 432 60.78 40.56 -28.11
C ALA A 432 62.15 40.92 -27.50
N PRO A 433 63.26 40.32 -27.99
CA PRO A 433 64.60 40.64 -27.53
C PRO A 433 65.09 41.97 -28.12
N ILE A 434 65.72 42.80 -27.28
CA ILE A 434 66.66 43.85 -27.71
C ILE A 434 68.03 43.16 -27.77
N PRO A 435 68.72 43.13 -28.93
CA PRO A 435 69.82 44.09 -29.13
C PRO A 435 70.18 44.41 -30.60
N GLY A 436 70.81 45.58 -30.80
CA GLY A 436 71.63 45.87 -31.95
C GLY A 436 72.84 46.68 -31.53
N GLU A 437 74.00 46.04 -31.43
CA GLU A 437 75.30 46.61 -31.82
C GLU A 437 76.32 45.48 -31.98
N GLU A 438 77.32 45.76 -32.82
CA GLU A 438 78.04 44.88 -33.73
C GLU A 438 79.01 43.86 -33.09
N GLY A 439 79.35 42.78 -33.82
CA GLY A 439 80.48 41.94 -33.41
C GLY A 439 80.65 40.55 -34.03
N ASN A 440 80.89 40.49 -35.34
CA ASN A 440 81.79 39.57 -36.03
C ASN A 440 81.52 38.04 -36.15
N MET A 441 81.97 37.53 -37.30
CA MET A 441 81.81 36.21 -37.93
C MET A 441 82.38 35.02 -37.14
N VAL A 442 81.83 33.81 -37.37
CA VAL A 442 82.52 32.66 -38.04
C VAL A 442 81.51 31.52 -38.31
N LYS A 443 81.56 30.98 -39.54
CA LYS A 443 80.78 29.83 -40.04
C LYS A 443 81.51 28.50 -39.77
N GLY A 444 80.77 27.43 -39.45
CA GLY A 444 81.19 26.02 -39.57
C GLY A 444 80.02 25.07 -39.25
N ARG A 445 79.24 24.61 -40.23
CA ARG A 445 79.38 23.40 -41.08
C ARG A 445 79.07 22.08 -40.35
N ARG A 446 77.87 21.57 -40.66
CA ARG A 446 77.39 20.16 -40.83
C ARG A 446 77.91 19.06 -39.88
N GLN A 447 77.00 18.29 -39.29
CA GLN A 447 76.60 16.92 -39.72
C GLN A 447 75.84 16.20 -38.58
N ASN A 448 74.66 15.68 -38.90
CA ASN A 448 74.09 14.45 -38.31
C ASN A 448 74.76 13.26 -39.04
N PRO A 449 74.75 11.97 -38.59
CA PRO A 449 73.58 11.30 -37.97
C PRO A 449 73.86 10.07 -37.03
N LEU A 450 72.76 9.42 -36.56
CA LEU A 450 72.54 7.95 -36.35
C LEU A 450 73.48 7.17 -35.36
N ALA A 451 73.10 6.16 -34.58
CA ALA A 451 71.90 5.34 -34.38
C ALA A 451 72.09 4.43 -33.12
N MET A 452 70.98 3.75 -32.74
CA MET A 452 70.88 2.40 -32.14
C MET A 452 71.32 2.18 -30.67
N GLU A 453 70.37 1.82 -29.79
CA GLU A 453 70.02 0.43 -29.33
C GLU A 453 71.10 -0.15 -28.41
N ALA A 454 70.85 -0.95 -27.36
CA ALA A 454 69.71 -1.38 -26.56
C ALA A 454 70.32 -2.21 -25.41
N ALA A 455 69.47 -2.61 -24.45
CA ALA A 455 69.63 -3.71 -23.48
C ALA A 455 70.40 -3.45 -22.17
N ALA A 456 69.61 -3.48 -21.07
CA ALA A 456 69.71 -4.35 -19.87
C ALA A 456 71.10 -4.52 -19.22
N ASN A 457 71.33 -4.43 -17.90
CA ASN A 457 70.60 -5.03 -16.78
C ASN A 457 71.34 -4.71 -15.45
N VAL A 458 70.67 -4.92 -14.32
CA VAL A 458 71.16 -5.16 -12.93
C VAL A 458 71.88 -4.04 -12.15
N GLY A 459 71.27 -3.69 -11.00
CA GLY A 459 72.02 -3.58 -9.73
C GLY A 459 71.69 -2.40 -8.81
N GLY A 460 71.10 -2.70 -7.64
CA GLY A 460 71.51 -2.04 -6.39
C GLY A 460 70.56 -1.04 -5.71
N LEU A 461 69.76 -1.56 -4.77
CA LEU A 461 69.61 -1.09 -3.38
C LEU A 461 69.63 0.43 -3.04
N LYS A 462 68.50 0.98 -2.55
CA LYS A 462 68.23 1.18 -1.09
C LYS A 462 66.89 1.88 -0.82
N LYS A 463 66.14 1.29 0.11
CA LYS A 463 64.95 1.83 0.77
C LYS A 463 65.37 2.73 1.94
N THR A 464 64.62 3.80 2.19
CA THR A 464 64.45 4.38 3.54
C THR A 464 62.97 4.68 3.77
N GLY A 465 62.36 3.91 4.66
CA GLY A 465 61.01 4.13 5.16
C GLY A 465 61.00 5.05 6.38
N PHE A 466 59.88 5.74 6.58
CA PHE A 466 59.57 6.50 7.79
C PHE A 466 58.38 5.83 8.48
N THR A 467 58.59 5.37 9.72
CA THR A 467 57.58 4.80 10.63
C THR A 467 57.24 5.81 11.73
N PHE A 468 55.95 6.00 12.00
CA PHE A 468 55.44 6.82 13.11
C PHE A 468 55.16 5.94 14.35
N LYS A 469 55.75 6.29 15.49
CA LYS A 469 55.60 5.61 16.80
C LYS A 469 54.34 6.09 17.52
N LYS A 470 53.47 5.15 17.94
CA LYS A 470 52.44 5.36 18.97
C LYS A 470 53.11 5.44 20.36
N LYS A 471 52.73 6.44 21.17
CA LYS A 471 53.00 6.49 22.61
C LYS A 471 51.76 6.03 23.37
N THR A 472 51.91 4.93 24.10
CA THR A 472 51.03 4.46 25.17
C THR A 472 51.48 5.11 26.48
N THR A 473 50.53 5.71 27.22
CA THR A 473 50.75 6.13 28.62
C THR A 473 49.94 5.18 29.50
N LYS A 474 50.66 4.52 30.42
CA LYS A 474 50.14 3.63 31.47
C LYS A 474 50.44 4.35 32.79
N VAL A 475 49.44 4.58 33.64
CA VAL A 475 49.62 5.08 35.01
C VAL A 475 49.09 4.03 35.98
N LEU A 476 49.86 3.83 37.05
CA LEU A 476 49.81 2.77 38.05
C LEU A 476 48.62 2.86 39.03
N LYS A 477 48.29 1.69 39.59
CA LYS A 477 47.57 1.43 40.85
C LYS A 477 48.47 1.70 42.08
N THR A 478 47.87 2.19 43.17
CA THR A 478 47.90 1.68 44.58
C THR A 478 47.05 2.63 45.45
N MET A 479 45.90 2.18 45.99
CA MET A 479 45.63 1.68 47.37
C MET A 479 45.52 2.78 48.43
N ASP A 480 44.35 2.92 49.08
CA ASP A 480 44.18 2.66 50.52
C ASP A 480 42.70 2.71 50.96
N ILE A 481 42.34 1.66 51.73
CA ILE A 481 41.26 1.44 52.73
C ILE A 481 39.80 1.69 52.34
#